data_AF-A0A1V9Y177-F1
#
_entry.id   AF-A0A1V9Y177-F1
#
_cell.length_a   1.000
_cell.length_b   1.000
_cell.length_c   1.000
_cell.angle_alpha   90.00
_cell.angle_beta   90.00
_cell.angle_gamma   90.00
#
_symmetry.space_group_name_H-M   'P 1'
#
loop_
_entity.id
_entity.type
_entity.pdbx_description
1 polymer ?
#
loop_
_entity_poly.entity_id
_entity_poly.type
_entity_poly.pdbx_seq_one_letter_code
_entity_poly.pdbx_strand_id
1 'polypeptide(L)'
;MLGGNLIELMANRSDGSRQAQKMYQDTHALVRHVCGRLHKSIPQGGAGVQESRLAVLSLRVQAVLSHRIYLIMSRDRERSTAALHEFQSLNLAKLASGYEGSAVSNGATASPAGSHSSASSGVLLTSGSGRDNGVPGSAPNSQGGSGQPVRSYTLPAGLVENVQKAVHRMMYLQRAFDLWNQSGNYMVETHNKEFFDAAASAACSSGYVDLFTPTSEFVKFARETIFRIEELTNVS
;
A
#
# COMPACT_ATOMS: atom_id res chain seq x y z
N MET A 1 7.74 2.19 16.22
CA MET A 1 7.81 3.59 15.73
C MET A 1 9.09 4.30 16.15
N LEU A 2 9.34 4.57 17.44
CA LEU A 2 10.54 5.31 17.88
C LEU A 2 11.86 4.69 17.41
N GLY A 3 12.00 3.37 17.47
CA GLY A 3 13.21 2.71 16.94
C GLY A 3 13.40 2.94 15.44
N GLY A 4 12.33 2.97 14.65
CA GLY A 4 12.42 3.26 13.20
C GLY A 4 12.86 4.70 12.96
N ASN A 5 12.33 5.63 13.76
CA ASN A 5 12.70 7.04 13.72
C ASN A 5 14.16 7.27 14.12
N LEU A 6 14.65 6.53 15.11
CA LEU A 6 16.05 6.60 15.54
C LEU A 6 16.98 6.09 14.43
N ILE A 7 16.65 4.97 13.78
CA ILE A 7 17.42 4.44 12.64
C ILE A 7 17.43 5.46 11.50
N GLU A 8 16.29 6.09 11.19
CA GLU A 8 16.17 7.11 10.15
C GLU A 8 17.08 8.33 10.42
N LEU A 9 17.16 8.78 11.67
CA LEU A 9 17.99 9.92 12.09
C LEU A 9 19.49 9.59 12.15
N MET A 10 19.86 8.36 12.49
CA MET A 10 21.27 7.94 12.59
C MET A 10 21.86 7.48 11.25
N ALA A 11 21.03 7.19 10.25
CA ALA A 11 21.48 6.58 9.01
C ALA A 11 22.07 7.59 8.02
N ASN A 12 23.40 7.62 7.92
CA ASN A 12 24.14 8.26 6.83
C ASN A 12 24.20 7.41 5.53
N ARG A 13 23.57 6.23 5.49
CA ARG A 13 23.66 5.27 4.38
C ARG A 13 22.31 4.63 4.02
N SER A 14 22.22 4.11 2.80
CA SER A 14 21.06 3.39 2.22
C SER A 14 20.56 2.23 3.09
N ASP A 15 21.45 1.59 3.86
CA ASP A 15 21.13 0.41 4.66
C ASP A 15 20.20 0.75 5.83
N GLY A 16 20.40 1.91 6.46
CA GLY A 16 19.53 2.37 7.53
C GLY A 16 18.12 2.71 7.05
N SER A 17 17.98 3.19 5.81
CA SER A 17 16.64 3.43 5.21
C SER A 17 15.87 2.11 5.03
N ARG A 18 16.53 1.05 4.55
CA ARG A 18 15.90 -0.29 4.43
C ARG A 18 15.53 -0.87 5.79
N GLN A 19 16.40 -0.71 6.79
CA GLN A 19 16.13 -1.21 8.14
C GLN A 19 14.98 -0.46 8.81
N ALA A 20 14.94 0.87 8.69
CA ALA A 20 13.83 1.69 9.18
C ALA A 20 12.52 1.32 8.48
N GLN A 21 12.54 1.15 7.15
CA GLN A 21 11.37 0.70 6.38
C GLN A 21 10.84 -0.63 6.91
N LYS A 22 11.71 -1.63 7.08
CA LYS A 22 11.33 -2.94 7.62
C LYS A 22 10.70 -2.81 9.01
N MET A 23 11.31 -2.03 9.90
CA MET A 23 10.77 -1.77 11.24
C MET A 23 9.36 -1.16 11.20
N TYR A 24 9.12 -0.20 10.30
CA TYR A 24 7.80 0.39 10.14
C TYR A 24 6.79 -0.60 9.54
N GLN A 25 7.20 -1.43 8.57
CA GLN A 25 6.35 -2.49 8.00
C GLN A 25 5.97 -3.55 9.04
N ASP A 26 6.94 -4.03 9.83
CA ASP A 26 6.72 -5.00 10.91
C ASP A 26 5.78 -4.42 11.98
N THR A 27 5.99 -3.16 12.36
CA THR A 27 5.09 -2.44 13.28
C THR A 27 3.69 -2.31 12.69
N HIS A 28 3.57 -1.98 11.41
CA HIS A 28 2.28 -1.83 10.73
C HIS A 28 1.52 -3.16 10.68
N ALA A 29 2.21 -4.28 10.41
CA ALA A 29 1.64 -5.62 10.44
C ALA A 29 1.15 -5.98 11.86
N LEU A 30 1.94 -5.68 12.89
CA LEU A 30 1.57 -5.90 14.29
C LEU A 30 0.31 -5.12 14.67
N VAL A 31 0.25 -3.82 14.39
CA VAL A 31 -0.92 -2.98 14.70
C VAL A 31 -2.16 -3.52 14.00
N ARG A 32 -2.05 -3.90 12.72
CA ARG A 32 -3.16 -4.51 11.96
C ARG A 32 -3.62 -5.82 12.60
N HIS A 33 -2.71 -6.67 13.07
CA HIS A 33 -3.02 -7.93 13.73
C HIS A 33 -3.74 -7.73 15.06
N VAL A 34 -3.23 -6.83 15.91
CA VAL A 34 -3.85 -6.49 17.21
C VAL A 34 -5.26 -5.96 16.99
N CYS A 35 -5.45 -5.08 16.00
CA CYS A 35 -6.75 -4.47 15.74
C CYS A 35 -7.71 -5.45 15.07
N GLY A 36 -7.23 -6.35 14.22
CA GLY A 36 -8.05 -7.44 13.68
C GLY A 36 -8.60 -8.38 14.77
N ARG A 37 -7.93 -8.48 15.93
CA ARG A 37 -8.48 -9.19 17.10
C ARG A 37 -9.48 -8.33 17.87
N LEU A 38 -9.17 -7.05 18.08
CA LEU A 38 -10.05 -6.11 18.78
C LEU A 38 -11.43 -6.01 18.13
N HIS A 39 -11.50 -5.95 16.80
CA HIS A 39 -12.78 -5.89 16.08
C HIS A 39 -13.57 -7.21 16.11
N LYS A 40 -12.91 -8.35 16.34
CA LYS A 40 -13.58 -9.67 16.42
C LYS A 40 -14.19 -9.92 17.80
N SER A 41 -13.69 -9.24 18.83
CA SER A 41 -14.20 -9.36 20.21
C SER A 41 -15.35 -8.42 20.53
N ILE A 42 -15.68 -7.47 19.64
CA ILE A 42 -16.79 -6.52 19.84
C ILE A 42 -18.11 -7.19 19.42
N PRO A 43 -19.07 -7.41 20.34
CA PRO A 43 -20.40 -7.89 19.99
C PRO A 43 -21.11 -6.91 19.06
N GLN A 44 -21.99 -7.39 18.17
CA GLN A 44 -22.75 -6.59 17.19
C GLN A 44 -23.76 -5.58 17.80
N GLY A 45 -23.58 -5.16 19.05
CA GLY A 45 -24.51 -4.31 19.82
C GLY A 45 -23.89 -3.05 20.42
N GLY A 46 -22.83 -2.52 19.81
CA GLY A 46 -22.15 -1.29 20.24
C GLY A 46 -20.72 -1.58 20.69
N ALA A 47 -19.75 -1.04 19.95
CA ALA A 47 -18.38 -0.96 20.45
C ALA A 47 -18.39 -0.08 21.70
N GLY A 48 -17.83 -0.55 22.81
CA GLY A 48 -17.64 0.29 23.97
C GLY A 48 -16.81 1.53 23.61
N VAL A 49 -16.98 2.58 24.41
CA VAL A 49 -16.33 3.88 24.17
C VAL A 49 -14.80 3.71 24.12
N GLN A 50 -14.24 2.76 24.87
CA GLN A 50 -12.82 2.46 24.91
C GLN A 50 -12.33 1.77 23.63
N GLU A 51 -13.06 0.76 23.15
CA GLU A 51 -12.76 0.08 21.90
C GLU A 51 -12.82 1.04 20.73
N SER A 52 -13.78 1.97 20.75
CA SER A 52 -13.88 3.04 19.76
C SER A 52 -12.65 3.94 19.76
N ARG A 53 -12.16 4.35 20.93
CA ARG A 53 -10.92 5.16 21.06
C ARG A 53 -9.69 4.39 20.61
N LEU A 54 -9.56 3.11 20.98
CA LEU A 54 -8.46 2.25 20.52
C LEU A 54 -8.48 2.06 19.01
N ALA A 55 -9.67 1.91 18.40
CA ALA A 55 -9.82 1.81 16.95
C ALA A 55 -9.40 3.11 16.24
N VAL A 56 -9.84 4.28 16.71
CA VAL A 56 -9.38 5.58 16.17
C VAL A 56 -7.85 5.69 16.26
N LEU A 57 -7.28 5.42 17.44
CA LEU A 57 -5.84 5.51 17.65
C LEU A 57 -5.08 4.56 16.72
N SER A 58 -5.55 3.33 16.57
CA SER A 58 -4.96 2.36 15.65
C SER A 58 -4.96 2.83 14.20
N LEU A 59 -6.08 3.38 13.73
CA LEU A 59 -6.18 3.92 12.37
C LEU A 59 -5.17 5.05 12.16
N ARG A 60 -5.03 5.96 13.12
CA ARG A 60 -4.02 7.04 13.07
C ARG A 60 -2.60 6.49 13.07
N VAL A 61 -2.29 5.49 13.90
CA VAL A 61 -0.97 4.84 13.93
C VAL A 61 -0.66 4.19 12.58
N GLN A 62 -1.61 3.45 12.00
CA GLN A 62 -1.44 2.83 10.68
C GLN A 62 -1.28 3.87 9.56
N ALA A 63 -2.01 4.99 9.63
CA ALA A 63 -1.89 6.10 8.69
C ALA A 63 -0.47 6.71 8.73
N VAL A 64 0.03 7.07 9.92
CA VAL A 64 1.37 7.64 10.09
C VAL A 64 2.46 6.64 9.69
N LEU A 65 2.32 5.36 10.03
CA LEU A 65 3.25 4.32 9.58
C LEU A 65 3.29 4.21 8.06
N SER A 66 2.13 4.20 7.40
CA SER A 66 2.03 4.15 5.93
C SER A 66 2.69 5.37 5.30
N HIS A 67 2.46 6.56 5.85
CA HIS A 67 3.11 7.80 5.40
C HIS A 67 4.64 7.76 5.58
N ARG A 68 5.15 7.25 6.71
CA ARG A 68 6.59 7.11 6.96
C ARG A 68 7.25 6.12 6.00
N ILE A 69 6.60 4.98 5.73
CA ILE A 69 7.07 4.01 4.73
C ILE A 69 7.15 4.69 3.36
N TYR A 70 6.11 5.43 2.97
CA TYR A 70 6.10 6.19 1.72
C TYR A 70 7.28 7.18 1.63
N LEU A 71 7.55 7.98 2.67
CA LEU A 71 8.65 8.95 2.67
C LEU A 71 10.01 8.28 2.48
N ILE A 72 10.26 7.15 3.16
CA ILE A 72 11.51 6.40 3.04
C ILE A 72 11.68 5.86 1.62
N MET A 73 10.61 5.28 1.05
CA MET A 73 10.65 4.74 -0.30
C MET A 73 10.73 5.83 -1.38
N SER A 74 10.37 7.07 -1.03
CA SER A 74 10.34 8.22 -1.94
C SER A 74 11.66 9.00 -1.98
N ARG A 75 12.73 8.50 -1.35
CA ARG A 75 14.07 9.10 -1.51
C ARG A 75 14.58 9.08 -2.96
N ASP A 76 14.13 8.13 -3.79
CA ASP A 76 14.40 8.05 -5.23
C ASP A 76 13.22 8.54 -6.09
N ARG A 77 12.60 9.67 -5.74
CA ARG A 77 11.36 10.16 -6.39
C ARG A 77 11.55 10.46 -7.88
N GLU A 78 12.68 11.02 -8.27
CA GLU A 78 12.96 11.48 -9.64
C GLU A 78 12.97 10.34 -10.66
N ARG A 79 13.60 9.21 -10.32
CA ARG A 79 13.59 8.00 -11.16
C ARG A 79 12.19 7.42 -11.33
N SER A 80 11.38 7.57 -10.29
CA SER A 80 10.03 7.01 -10.23
C SER A 80 9.04 7.81 -11.08
N THR A 81 9.13 9.13 -11.04
CA THR A 81 8.32 10.03 -11.87
C THR A 81 8.71 9.93 -13.34
N ALA A 82 10.01 9.78 -13.64
CA ALA A 82 10.49 9.59 -15.01
C ALA A 82 9.92 8.30 -15.64
N ALA A 83 9.95 7.18 -14.92
CA ALA A 83 9.40 5.91 -15.42
C ALA A 83 7.88 5.96 -15.63
N LEU A 84 7.13 6.66 -14.76
CA LEU A 84 5.69 6.84 -14.96
C LEU A 84 5.39 7.72 -16.18
N HIS A 85 6.17 8.78 -16.37
CA HIS A 85 6.03 9.65 -17.54
C HIS A 85 6.40 8.92 -18.84
N GLU A 86 7.49 8.14 -18.82
CA GLU A 86 7.88 7.27 -19.94
C GLU A 86 6.74 6.30 -20.29
N PHE A 87 6.17 5.62 -19.29
CA PHE A 87 5.03 4.71 -19.47
C PHE A 87 3.79 5.43 -20.03
N GLN A 88 3.45 6.61 -19.53
CA GLN A 88 2.33 7.42 -20.04
C GLN A 88 2.54 7.91 -21.47
N SER A 89 3.80 8.15 -21.86
CA SER A 89 4.18 8.59 -23.20
C SER A 89 4.25 7.46 -24.24
N LEU A 90 4.08 6.20 -23.82
CA LEU A 90 4.09 5.06 -24.74
C LEU A 90 2.95 5.16 -25.74
N ASN A 91 3.31 5.23 -27.02
CA ASN A 91 2.34 5.13 -28.10
C ASN A 91 1.94 3.66 -28.29
N LEU A 92 0.88 3.24 -27.59
CA LEU A 92 0.34 1.87 -27.63
C LEU A 92 0.02 1.39 -29.06
N ALA A 93 -0.30 2.29 -29.99
CA ALA A 93 -0.56 1.93 -31.39
C ALA A 93 0.71 1.44 -32.11
N LYS A 94 1.89 1.99 -31.81
CA LYS A 94 3.18 1.52 -32.36
C LYS A 94 3.62 0.18 -31.76
N LEU A 95 3.20 -0.11 -30.53
CA LEU A 95 3.48 -1.41 -29.89
C LEU A 95 2.57 -2.53 -30.43
N ALA A 96 1.35 -2.21 -30.85
CA ALA A 96 0.45 -3.17 -31.50
C ALA A 96 0.91 -3.56 -32.93
N SER A 97 1.54 -2.64 -33.67
CA SER A 97 2.00 -2.89 -35.05
C SER A 97 3.21 -3.81 -35.16
N GLY A 98 3.85 -4.20 -34.05
CA GLY A 98 4.93 -5.19 -34.06
C GLY A 98 4.46 -6.64 -34.19
N TYR A 99 3.14 -6.89 -34.13
CA TYR A 99 2.55 -8.23 -34.16
C TYR A 99 1.87 -8.61 -35.48
N GLU A 100 1.82 -7.69 -36.45
CA GLU A 100 1.26 -7.93 -37.78
C GLU A 100 2.35 -7.75 -38.84
N GLY A 101 3.16 -8.79 -39.04
CA GLY A 101 4.25 -8.72 -40.01
C GLY A 101 5.18 -9.93 -40.08
N SER A 102 4.65 -11.15 -40.00
CA SER A 102 5.38 -12.32 -40.52
C SER A 102 4.39 -13.26 -41.17
N ALA A 103 3.81 -12.79 -42.28
CA ALA A 103 3.15 -13.64 -43.25
C ALA A 103 4.23 -14.45 -43.98
N VAL A 104 4.10 -15.77 -43.85
CA VAL A 104 4.82 -16.79 -44.60
C VAL A 104 4.72 -16.51 -46.10
N SER A 105 5.85 -16.41 -46.81
CA SER A 105 5.94 -16.77 -48.24
C SER A 105 7.39 -16.96 -48.70
N ASN A 106 7.78 -18.24 -48.77
CA ASN A 106 8.68 -18.92 -49.72
C ASN A 106 10.09 -18.36 -50.00
N GLY A 107 11.10 -19.12 -49.55
CA GLY A 107 12.45 -19.07 -50.12
C GLY A 107 13.48 -19.80 -49.25
N ALA A 108 14.03 -20.92 -49.74
CA ALA A 108 14.96 -21.80 -49.04
C ALA A 108 16.25 -21.10 -48.54
N THR A 109 16.71 -21.43 -47.32
CA THR A 109 18.03 -22.06 -47.00
C THR A 109 18.41 -21.93 -45.51
N ALA A 110 18.88 -23.06 -44.96
CA ALA A 110 19.76 -23.35 -43.82
C ALA A 110 19.66 -22.56 -42.47
N SER A 111 19.53 -23.35 -41.39
CA SER A 111 19.70 -22.96 -39.97
C SER A 111 21.11 -22.43 -39.63
N PRO A 112 21.31 -21.79 -38.46
CA PRO A 112 21.69 -22.57 -37.28
C PRO A 112 21.03 -22.15 -35.95
N ALA A 113 21.20 -23.04 -34.98
CA ALA A 113 20.66 -23.06 -33.62
C ALA A 113 20.91 -21.82 -32.76
N GLY A 114 19.99 -21.56 -31.83
CA GLY A 114 20.12 -20.54 -30.80
C GLY A 114 18.92 -20.52 -29.86
N SER A 115 18.82 -21.53 -29.01
CA SER A 115 17.83 -21.60 -27.93
C SER A 115 18.03 -20.45 -26.94
N HIS A 116 17.13 -19.47 -26.96
CA HIS A 116 16.95 -18.51 -25.85
C HIS A 116 15.48 -18.47 -25.48
N SER A 117 15.08 -19.41 -24.62
CA SER A 117 13.85 -19.35 -23.86
C SER A 117 13.95 -18.15 -22.91
N SER A 118 13.23 -17.08 -23.19
CA SER A 118 12.97 -16.02 -22.21
C SER A 118 11.47 -15.79 -22.16
N ALA A 119 10.89 -16.29 -21.07
CA ALA A 119 9.47 -16.25 -20.78
C ALA A 119 8.98 -14.80 -20.80
N SER A 120 8.01 -14.50 -21.69
CA SER A 120 7.26 -13.25 -21.62
C SER A 120 6.33 -13.30 -20.41
N SER A 121 6.59 -12.47 -19.40
CA SER A 121 5.61 -12.22 -18.34
C SER A 121 4.52 -11.29 -18.89
N GLY A 122 3.46 -11.87 -19.44
CA GLY A 122 2.23 -11.14 -19.76
C GLY A 122 1.60 -10.63 -18.46
N VAL A 123 1.42 -9.32 -18.33
CA VAL A 123 0.73 -8.72 -17.19
C VAL A 123 -0.77 -8.72 -17.48
N LEU A 124 -1.52 -9.60 -16.80
CA LEU A 124 -2.97 -9.50 -16.70
C LEU A 124 -3.32 -8.46 -15.63
N LEU A 125 -3.77 -7.28 -16.06
CA LEU A 125 -4.42 -6.31 -15.18
C LEU A 125 -5.89 -6.72 -14.99
N THR A 126 -6.16 -7.70 -14.12
CA THR A 126 -7.54 -7.95 -13.66
C THR A 126 -7.78 -7.22 -12.34
N SER A 127 -8.59 -6.18 -12.42
CA SER A 127 -9.23 -5.55 -11.27
C SER A 127 -10.49 -6.34 -10.93
N GLY A 128 -10.68 -6.73 -9.67
CA GLY A 128 -12.00 -7.13 -9.16
C GLY A 128 -12.08 -8.50 -8.46
N SER A 129 -12.49 -8.44 -7.19
CA SER A 129 -13.03 -9.47 -6.29
C SER A 129 -13.54 -10.79 -6.87
N GLY A 130 -13.27 -11.88 -6.14
CA GLY A 130 -14.09 -13.09 -6.20
C GLY A 130 -13.38 -14.32 -5.64
N ARG A 131 -13.81 -14.78 -4.46
CA ARG A 131 -13.55 -16.14 -3.99
C ARG A 131 -14.26 -17.12 -4.93
N ASP A 132 -13.61 -18.20 -5.36
CA ASP A 132 -14.20 -19.54 -5.20
C ASP A 132 -13.22 -20.69 -5.48
N ASN A 133 -13.53 -21.82 -4.84
CA ASN A 133 -12.76 -23.06 -4.78
C ASN A 133 -12.76 -23.87 -6.10
N GLY A 134 -11.62 -24.50 -6.40
CA GLY A 134 -11.54 -25.95 -6.68
C GLY A 134 -11.80 -26.49 -8.10
N VAL A 135 -10.80 -27.29 -8.54
CA VAL A 135 -10.82 -28.43 -9.49
C VAL A 135 -10.36 -28.18 -10.94
N PRO A 136 -9.37 -28.94 -11.46
CA PRO A 136 -8.91 -28.88 -12.85
C PRO A 136 -9.66 -29.89 -13.74
N GLY A 137 -10.07 -29.48 -14.94
CA GLY A 137 -10.72 -30.37 -15.89
C GLY A 137 -10.73 -29.82 -17.32
N SER A 138 -10.05 -30.55 -18.20
CA SER A 138 -9.96 -30.51 -19.66
C SER A 138 -11.00 -29.73 -20.48
N ALA A 139 -10.51 -28.96 -21.46
CA ALA A 139 -11.26 -28.44 -22.61
C ALA A 139 -11.58 -29.57 -23.64
N PRO A 140 -12.21 -29.33 -24.83
CA PRO A 140 -12.79 -28.09 -25.36
C PRO A 140 -14.17 -28.26 -26.07
N ASN A 141 -14.95 -27.17 -26.15
CA ASN A 141 -15.72 -26.69 -27.32
C ASN A 141 -16.97 -25.93 -26.88
N SER A 142 -17.00 -24.63 -27.18
CA SER A 142 -18.23 -23.93 -27.55
C SER A 142 -17.91 -22.67 -28.33
N GLN A 143 -18.55 -22.58 -29.50
CA GLN A 143 -18.59 -21.45 -30.41
C GLN A 143 -19.23 -20.22 -29.75
N GLY A 144 -18.84 -19.04 -30.24
CA GLY A 144 -19.77 -17.91 -30.36
C GLY A 144 -19.86 -16.98 -29.15
N GLY A 145 -18.78 -16.26 -28.87
CA GLY A 145 -18.84 -15.02 -28.09
C GLY A 145 -17.90 -14.00 -28.74
N SER A 146 -18.44 -12.86 -29.17
CA SER A 146 -17.68 -11.70 -29.62
C SER A 146 -16.92 -11.07 -28.44
N GLY A 147 -15.96 -11.80 -27.88
CA GLY A 147 -14.97 -11.26 -26.98
C GLY A 147 -14.08 -10.33 -27.78
N GLN A 148 -14.09 -9.04 -27.44
CA GLN A 148 -13.04 -8.13 -27.88
C GLN A 148 -11.70 -8.83 -27.65
N PRO A 149 -10.81 -8.91 -28.66
CA PRO A 149 -9.49 -9.49 -28.44
C PRO A 149 -8.83 -8.68 -27.34
N VAL A 150 -8.53 -9.34 -26.22
CA VAL A 150 -7.74 -8.74 -25.14
C VAL A 150 -6.41 -8.36 -25.78
N ARG A 151 -6.21 -7.06 -26.03
CA ARG A 151 -4.97 -6.55 -26.61
C ARG A 151 -3.89 -6.65 -25.54
N SER A 152 -3.02 -7.64 -25.72
CA SER A 152 -1.82 -7.81 -24.93
C SER A 152 -0.69 -6.99 -25.55
N TYR A 153 0.01 -6.20 -24.74
CA TYR A 153 1.17 -5.41 -25.16
C TYR A 153 2.42 -5.95 -24.47
N THR A 154 3.51 -6.09 -25.22
CA THR A 154 4.82 -6.43 -24.66
C THR A 154 5.54 -5.14 -24.31
N LEU A 155 5.97 -5.01 -23.05
CA LEU A 155 6.65 -3.82 -22.54
C LEU A 155 8.08 -4.16 -22.10
N PRO A 156 9.03 -3.20 -22.12
CA PRO A 156 10.35 -3.40 -21.56
C PRO A 156 10.29 -3.78 -20.08
N ALA A 157 10.96 -4.86 -19.70
CA ALA A 157 10.89 -5.40 -18.34
C ALA A 157 11.29 -4.36 -17.26
N GLY A 158 12.33 -3.57 -17.52
CA GLY A 158 12.76 -2.51 -16.60
C GLY A 158 11.72 -1.40 -16.41
N LEU A 159 10.95 -1.06 -17.45
CA LEU A 159 9.86 -0.09 -17.34
C LEU A 159 8.72 -0.65 -16.49
N VAL A 160 8.33 -1.91 -16.72
CA VAL A 160 7.31 -2.60 -15.92
C VAL A 160 7.71 -2.64 -14.43
N GLU A 161 8.95 -3.01 -14.14
CA GLU A 161 9.47 -3.06 -12.76
C GLU A 161 9.45 -1.68 -12.09
N ASN A 162 9.89 -0.64 -12.81
CA ASN A 162 9.91 0.72 -12.28
C ASN A 162 8.51 1.28 -12.03
N VAL A 163 7.56 1.02 -12.93
CA VAL A 163 6.16 1.38 -12.76
C VAL A 163 5.55 0.63 -11.57
N GLN A 164 5.79 -0.69 -11.46
CA GLN A 164 5.30 -1.48 -10.33
C GLN A 164 5.83 -0.95 -8.99
N LYS A 165 7.13 -0.60 -8.92
CA LYS A 165 7.72 0.04 -7.73
C LYS A 165 7.07 1.39 -7.44
N ALA A 166 6.79 2.20 -8.47
CA ALA A 166 6.14 3.50 -8.32
C ALA A 166 4.70 3.38 -7.80
N VAL A 167 3.91 2.49 -8.39
CA VAL A 167 2.54 2.18 -7.93
C VAL A 167 2.57 1.68 -6.49
N HIS A 168 3.44 0.72 -6.18
CA HIS A 168 3.55 0.17 -4.82
C HIS A 168 3.85 1.24 -3.77
N ARG A 169 4.70 2.23 -4.10
CA ARG A 169 4.94 3.39 -3.23
C ARG A 169 3.72 4.27 -3.07
N MET A 170 3.04 4.62 -4.17
CA MET A 170 1.84 5.46 -4.13
C MET A 170 0.72 4.82 -3.31
N MET A 171 0.61 3.49 -3.32
CA MET A 171 -0.36 2.77 -2.48
C MET A 171 -0.18 3.06 -0.98
N TYR A 172 1.05 3.26 -0.49
CA TYR A 172 1.28 3.62 0.91
C TYR A 172 0.81 5.03 1.23
N LEU A 173 1.02 5.98 0.29
CA LEU A 173 0.55 7.36 0.47
C LEU A 173 -0.98 7.42 0.46
N GLN A 174 -1.61 6.80 -0.53
CA GLN A 174 -3.07 6.72 -0.63
C GLN A 174 -3.66 6.10 0.64
N ARG A 175 -3.13 4.95 1.06
CA ARG A 175 -3.54 4.28 2.28
C ARG A 175 -3.40 5.15 3.52
N ALA A 176 -2.34 5.97 3.61
CA ALA A 176 -2.16 6.88 4.73
C ALA A 176 -3.30 7.90 4.83
N PHE A 177 -3.68 8.52 3.71
CA PHE A 177 -4.80 9.47 3.67
C PHE A 177 -6.14 8.78 3.94
N ASP A 178 -6.39 7.63 3.34
CA ASP A 178 -7.64 6.88 3.53
C ASP A 178 -7.84 6.52 5.01
N LEU A 179 -6.81 5.98 5.67
CA LEU A 179 -6.85 5.62 7.09
C LEU A 179 -6.98 6.85 7.99
N TRP A 180 -6.30 7.95 7.63
CA TRP A 180 -6.39 9.20 8.40
C TRP A 180 -7.82 9.75 8.37
N ASN A 181 -8.42 9.85 7.17
CA ASN A 181 -9.79 10.31 6.98
C ASN A 181 -10.79 9.36 7.66
N GLN A 182 -10.60 8.05 7.52
CA GLN A 182 -11.42 7.05 8.19
C GLN A 182 -11.39 7.23 9.72
N SER A 183 -10.20 7.49 10.29
CA SER A 183 -10.08 7.76 11.73
C SER A 183 -10.81 9.03 12.15
N GLY A 184 -10.80 10.07 11.30
CA GLY A 184 -11.51 11.33 11.54
C GLY A 184 -13.02 11.13 11.56
N ASN A 185 -13.56 10.43 10.55
CA ASN A 185 -14.98 10.13 10.46
C ASN A 185 -15.42 9.28 11.67
N TYR A 186 -14.70 8.20 11.97
CA TYR A 186 -15.03 7.31 13.08
C TYR A 186 -14.96 8.00 14.45
N MET A 187 -14.04 8.95 14.62
CA MET A 187 -13.94 9.78 15.83
C MET A 187 -15.15 10.69 16.01
N VAL A 188 -15.70 11.25 14.91
CA VAL A 188 -16.92 12.07 14.94
C VAL A 188 -18.15 11.20 15.22
N GLU A 189 -18.28 10.07 14.52
CA GLU A 189 -19.39 9.12 14.70
C GLU A 189 -19.48 8.57 16.12
N THR A 190 -18.34 8.36 16.77
CA THR A 190 -18.27 7.83 18.15
C THR A 190 -18.17 8.93 19.22
N HIS A 191 -18.34 10.19 18.84
CA HIS A 191 -18.30 11.36 19.75
C HIS A 191 -17.02 11.45 20.60
N ASN A 192 -15.88 11.00 20.07
CA ASN A 192 -14.60 10.99 20.79
C ASN A 192 -13.69 12.18 20.47
N LYS A 193 -14.17 13.18 19.72
CA LYS A 193 -13.33 14.31 19.27
C LYS A 193 -12.65 15.03 20.44
N GLU A 194 -13.40 15.45 21.46
CA GLU A 194 -12.86 16.18 22.61
C GLU A 194 -11.80 15.37 23.37
N PHE A 195 -12.00 14.06 23.48
CA PHE A 195 -11.03 13.15 24.09
C PHE A 195 -9.67 13.20 23.38
N PHE A 196 -9.67 13.13 22.03
CA PHE A 196 -8.45 13.19 21.23
C PHE A 196 -7.85 14.60 21.17
N ASP A 197 -8.66 15.65 21.14
CA ASP A 197 -8.17 17.03 21.20
C ASP A 197 -7.45 17.31 22.52
N ALA A 198 -7.99 16.79 23.63
CA ALA A 198 -7.37 16.93 24.95
C ALA A 198 -6.06 16.16 25.05
N ALA A 199 -5.99 14.94 24.47
CA ALA A 199 -4.74 14.18 24.40
C ALA A 199 -3.68 14.87 23.53
N ALA A 200 -4.08 15.45 22.40
CA ALA A 200 -3.17 16.21 21.54
C ALA A 200 -2.67 17.49 22.21
N SER A 201 -3.55 18.21 22.90
CA SER A 201 -3.21 19.43 23.67
C SER A 201 -2.18 19.16 24.77
N ALA A 202 -2.24 17.99 25.41
CA ALA A 202 -1.31 17.61 26.46
C ALA A 202 0.05 17.11 25.94
N ALA A 203 0.08 16.47 24.76
CA ALA A 203 1.25 15.74 24.29
C ALA A 203 2.06 16.43 23.18
N CYS A 204 1.40 17.24 22.34
CA CYS A 204 1.98 17.86 21.15
C CYS A 204 2.23 19.35 21.39
N SER A 205 3.36 19.86 20.89
CA SER A 205 3.73 21.27 21.08
C SER A 205 2.82 22.24 20.33
N SER A 206 2.23 21.79 19.22
CA SER A 206 1.25 22.53 18.44
C SER A 206 -0.17 22.50 19.02
N GLY A 207 -0.43 21.64 20.02
CA GLY A 207 -1.75 21.40 20.56
C GLY A 207 -2.70 20.58 19.67
N TYR A 208 -2.23 20.13 18.50
CA TYR A 208 -2.99 19.27 17.59
C TYR A 208 -2.09 18.20 16.96
N VAL A 209 -2.70 17.14 16.42
CA VAL A 209 -1.98 16.08 15.71
C VAL A 209 -2.53 15.93 14.30
N ASP A 210 -1.62 15.88 13.33
CA ASP A 210 -1.90 15.66 11.91
C ASP A 210 -1.05 14.50 11.36
N LEU A 211 -1.23 14.19 10.07
CA LEU A 211 -0.48 13.11 9.40
C LEU A 211 1.02 13.40 9.28
N PHE A 212 1.39 14.68 9.31
CA PHE A 212 2.75 15.17 9.07
C PHE A 212 3.53 15.39 10.36
N THR A 213 2.86 15.28 11.52
CA THR A 213 3.42 15.48 12.85
C THR A 213 4.71 14.64 13.01
N PRO A 214 5.77 15.21 13.61
CA PRO A 214 7.01 14.47 13.87
C PRO A 214 6.73 13.16 14.62
N THR A 215 7.42 12.07 14.24
CA THR A 215 7.18 10.75 14.84
C THR A 215 7.32 10.75 16.36
N SER A 216 8.26 11.54 16.90
CA SER A 216 8.46 11.71 18.33
C SER A 216 7.23 12.29 19.03
N GLU A 217 6.63 13.34 18.47
CA GLU A 217 5.40 13.95 18.99
C GLU A 217 4.19 13.05 18.81
N PHE A 218 4.05 12.41 17.65
CA PHE A 218 2.96 11.47 17.41
C PHE A 218 3.00 10.30 18.41
N VAL A 219 4.19 9.80 18.76
CA VAL A 219 4.31 8.76 19.80
C VAL A 219 3.95 9.27 21.18
N LYS A 220 4.27 10.53 21.53
CA LYS A 220 3.81 11.14 22.78
C LYS A 220 2.28 11.19 22.81
N PHE A 221 1.66 11.68 21.74
CA PHE A 221 0.20 11.68 21.58
C PHE A 221 -0.41 10.29 21.74
N ALA A 222 0.18 9.27 21.08
CA ALA A 222 -0.32 7.91 21.17
C ALA A 222 -0.22 7.34 22.60
N ARG A 223 0.89 7.62 23.31
CA ARG A 223 1.07 7.20 24.71
C ARG A 223 0.09 7.90 25.64
N GLU A 224 -0.07 9.21 25.49
CA GLU A 224 -1.03 10.00 26.26
C GLU A 224 -2.47 9.52 26.04
N THR A 225 -2.82 9.20 24.79
CA THR A 225 -4.12 8.63 24.45
C THR A 225 -4.34 7.28 25.16
N ILE A 226 -3.34 6.39 25.12
CA ILE A 226 -3.42 5.08 25.80
C ILE A 226 -3.57 5.27 27.31
N PHE A 227 -2.75 6.13 27.92
CA PHE A 227 -2.82 6.45 29.35
C PHE A 227 -4.21 6.92 29.76
N ARG A 228 -4.82 7.85 29.01
CA ARG A 228 -6.18 8.33 29.28
C ARG A 228 -7.26 7.26 29.07
N ILE A 229 -7.06 6.33 28.14
CA ILE A 229 -7.98 5.19 27.98
C ILE A 229 -7.91 4.33 29.25
N GLU A 230 -6.70 3.96 29.69
CA GLU A 230 -6.48 3.13 30.88
C GLU A 230 -7.00 3.77 32.17
N GLU A 231 -6.78 5.09 32.34
CA GLU A 231 -7.29 5.85 33.49
C GLU A 231 -8.82 5.75 33.58
N LEU A 232 -9.51 5.93 32.45
CA LEU A 232 -10.97 5.85 32.40
C LEU A 232 -11.50 4.41 32.55
N THR A 233 -10.69 3.40 32.22
CA THR A 233 -11.02 1.99 32.49
C THR A 233 -10.96 1.67 33.98
N ASN A 234 -9.98 2.21 34.70
CA ASN A 234 -9.79 1.91 36.13
C ASN A 234 -10.76 2.65 37.07
N VAL A 235 -11.54 3.60 36.53
CA VAL A 235 -12.54 4.39 37.28
C VAL A 235 -13.96 3.81 37.15
N SER A 236 -14.16 2.82 36.27
CA SER A 236 -15.46 2.16 36.02
C SER A 236 -15.58 0.84 36.79
#